data_AF-A0A969R401-F1
#
_entry.id   AF-A0A969R401-F1
#
_cell.length_a   1.000
_cell.length_b   1.000
_cell.length_c   1.000
_cell.angle_alpha   90.00
_cell.angle_beta   90.00
_cell.angle_gamma   90.00
#
_symmetry.space_group_name_H-M   'P 1'
#
loop_
_entity.id
_entity.type
_entity.pdbx_description
1 polymer ?
#
loop_
_entity_poly.entity_id
_entity_poly.type
_entity_poly.pdbx_seq_one_letter_code
_entity_poly.pdbx_strand_id
1 'polypeptide(L)'
;MTGGNLSNATGITVNANGTIQLTGSNVPLSANPGTTLITGQVTSPSINILGSQVGLLSAKLDASTPGQGGTILIGGDYQGKGTVPSASQTFVSGDTQILANSLLKGDGGRVIVWSNDNTQFLGTISARGSTGKGGFVEVSGKNALTFGGQVDVSAPNGLLGTLLLDPTTLTIVDAPAGGTFDATAGNIPFGLPDNGANTVSWGRSPPWALGQMLACKRREI
;
A
#
# COMPACT_ATOMS: atom_id res chain seq x y z
N MET A 1 -5.90 -9.17 -24.42
CA MET A 1 -4.96 -9.44 -25.52
C MET A 1 -5.41 -10.72 -26.23
N THR A 2 -6.28 -10.64 -27.25
CA THR A 2 -6.52 -11.78 -28.16
C THR A 2 -6.94 -11.21 -29.51
N GLY A 3 -5.98 -11.05 -30.41
CA GLY A 3 -6.23 -10.62 -31.79
C GLY A 3 -5.23 -11.30 -32.71
N GLY A 4 -5.61 -12.48 -33.23
CA GLY A 4 -4.81 -13.31 -34.13
C GLY A 4 -5.06 -14.80 -33.86
N ASN A 5 -4.98 -15.65 -34.89
CA ASN A 5 -5.29 -17.10 -34.95
C ASN A 5 -4.53 -18.00 -33.94
N LEU A 6 -4.62 -17.70 -32.65
CA LEU A 6 -4.01 -18.45 -31.56
C LEU A 6 -5.15 -18.94 -30.68
N SER A 7 -5.49 -20.21 -30.81
CA SER A 7 -6.62 -20.81 -30.11
C SER A 7 -6.31 -21.06 -28.63
N ASN A 8 -5.06 -21.34 -28.25
CA ASN A 8 -4.64 -21.54 -26.87
C ASN A 8 -3.14 -21.27 -26.68
N ALA A 9 -2.78 -20.60 -25.59
CA ALA A 9 -1.45 -20.64 -25.00
C ALA A 9 -1.57 -21.22 -23.59
N THR A 10 -0.86 -22.31 -23.30
CA THR A 10 -1.03 -23.06 -22.04
C THR A 10 0.08 -22.78 -21.02
N GLY A 11 1.06 -21.95 -21.37
CA GLY A 11 2.22 -21.70 -20.54
C GLY A 11 3.07 -20.51 -21.00
N ILE A 12 4.12 -20.26 -20.23
CA ILE A 12 5.11 -19.20 -20.45
C ILE A 12 6.49 -19.86 -20.48
N THR A 13 7.31 -19.52 -21.47
CA THR A 13 8.72 -19.95 -21.58
C THR A 13 9.63 -18.74 -21.54
N VAL A 14 10.80 -18.89 -20.90
CA VAL A 14 11.91 -17.94 -20.99
C VAL A 14 12.89 -18.48 -22.02
N ASN A 15 13.10 -17.71 -23.09
CA ASN A 15 14.02 -18.06 -24.17
C ASN A 15 15.47 -17.84 -23.75
N ALA A 16 16.42 -18.52 -24.42
CA ALA A 16 17.86 -18.36 -24.16
C ALA A 16 18.38 -16.94 -24.39
N ASN A 17 17.65 -16.12 -25.16
CA ASN A 17 17.95 -14.70 -25.38
C ASN A 17 17.32 -13.76 -24.32
N GLY A 18 16.77 -14.31 -23.23
CA GLY A 18 16.18 -13.55 -22.12
C GLY A 18 14.76 -13.02 -22.36
N THR A 19 14.14 -13.31 -23.52
CA THR A 19 12.77 -12.91 -23.80
C THR A 19 11.76 -13.90 -23.21
N ILE A 20 10.59 -13.40 -22.80
CA ILE A 20 9.48 -14.22 -22.34
C ILE A 20 8.50 -14.43 -23.50
N GLN A 21 8.02 -15.67 -23.68
CA GLN A 21 7.11 -16.03 -24.76
C GLN A 21 5.98 -16.92 -24.24
N LEU A 22 4.77 -16.73 -24.77
CA LEU A 22 3.65 -17.66 -24.53
C LEU A 22 3.88 -18.95 -25.31
N THR A 23 3.78 -20.11 -24.64
CA THR A 23 3.93 -21.41 -25.29
C THR A 23 2.89 -21.56 -26.41
N GLY A 24 3.34 -22.00 -27.59
CA GLY A 24 2.47 -22.12 -28.77
C GLY A 24 2.25 -20.82 -29.56
N SER A 25 2.89 -19.71 -29.17
CA SER A 25 2.94 -18.48 -29.98
C SER A 25 4.39 -18.07 -30.26
N ASN A 26 4.68 -17.57 -31.46
CA ASN A 26 5.94 -16.87 -31.75
C ASN A 26 5.89 -15.39 -31.31
N VAL A 27 4.91 -14.98 -30.50
CA VAL A 27 4.74 -13.60 -30.07
C VAL A 27 5.64 -13.35 -28.86
N PRO A 28 6.71 -12.55 -28.99
CA PRO A 28 7.49 -12.15 -27.83
C PRO A 28 6.63 -11.27 -26.93
N LEU A 29 6.60 -11.57 -25.64
CA LEU A 29 6.04 -10.65 -24.66
C LEU A 29 7.05 -9.52 -24.45
N SER A 30 6.59 -8.29 -24.60
CA SER A 30 7.39 -7.11 -24.25
C SER A 30 7.76 -7.19 -22.77
N ALA A 31 9.05 -7.12 -22.48
CA ALA A 31 9.55 -7.02 -21.11
C ALA A 31 9.43 -5.59 -20.54
N ASN A 32 9.07 -4.59 -21.37
CA ASN A 32 8.91 -3.22 -20.91
C ASN A 32 7.58 -3.07 -20.15
N PRO A 33 7.61 -2.62 -18.87
CA PRO A 33 6.40 -2.38 -18.10
C PRO A 33 5.54 -1.29 -18.74
N GLY A 34 4.29 -1.62 -19.06
CA GLY A 34 3.29 -0.68 -19.56
C GLY A 34 2.45 -0.06 -18.43
N THR A 35 1.30 0.51 -18.77
CA THR A 35 0.32 0.96 -17.77
C THR A 35 -0.58 -0.20 -17.34
N THR A 36 -0.79 -0.33 -16.03
CA THR A 36 -1.75 -1.28 -15.46
C THR A 36 -2.90 -0.51 -14.81
N LEU A 37 -4.13 -0.80 -15.22
CA LEU A 37 -5.34 -0.18 -14.68
C LEU A 37 -6.29 -1.25 -14.14
N ILE A 38 -6.72 -1.11 -12.89
CA ILE A 38 -7.74 -1.98 -12.27
C ILE A 38 -8.96 -1.14 -11.92
N THR A 39 -10.13 -1.56 -12.40
CA THR A 39 -11.42 -0.89 -12.14
C THR A 39 -12.47 -1.83 -11.55
N GLY A 40 -12.06 -3.00 -11.09
CA GLY A 40 -12.93 -4.06 -10.61
C GLY A 40 -12.35 -4.75 -9.38
N GLN A 41 -12.80 -5.97 -9.14
CA GLN A 41 -12.38 -6.74 -7.98
C GLN A 41 -11.31 -7.78 -8.33
N VAL A 42 -10.28 -7.88 -7.48
CA VAL A 42 -9.28 -8.94 -7.49
C VAL A 42 -9.23 -9.56 -6.10
N THR A 43 -9.51 -10.86 -5.99
CA THR A 43 -9.45 -11.58 -4.71
C THR A 43 -8.37 -12.67 -4.80
N SER A 44 -7.35 -12.58 -3.97
CA SER A 44 -6.26 -13.57 -3.87
C SER A 44 -5.44 -13.30 -2.60
N PRO A 45 -4.96 -14.33 -1.87
CA PRO A 45 -4.06 -14.13 -0.73
C PRO A 45 -2.73 -13.42 -1.08
N SER A 46 -2.35 -13.42 -2.37
CA SER A 46 -1.19 -12.69 -2.88
C SER A 46 -1.56 -11.97 -4.17
N ILE A 47 -1.43 -10.64 -4.17
CA ILE A 47 -1.78 -9.76 -5.28
C ILE A 47 -0.56 -8.90 -5.61
N ASN A 48 -0.15 -8.89 -6.88
CA ASN A 48 0.92 -8.03 -7.39
C ASN A 48 0.37 -7.25 -8.59
N ILE A 49 0.27 -5.92 -8.44
CA ILE A 49 -0.16 -5.00 -9.50
C ILE A 49 1.06 -4.21 -9.94
N LEU A 50 1.61 -4.56 -11.11
CA LEU A 50 2.89 -4.05 -11.59
C LEU A 50 2.72 -3.36 -12.95
N GLY A 51 3.55 -2.35 -13.21
CA GLY A 51 3.56 -1.56 -14.44
C GLY A 51 4.57 -0.42 -14.31
N SER A 52 4.85 0.30 -15.40
CA SER A 52 5.55 1.59 -15.31
C SER A 52 4.62 2.65 -14.69
N GLN A 53 3.32 2.54 -14.96
CA GLN A 53 2.28 3.34 -14.33
C GLN A 53 1.20 2.41 -13.80
N VAL A 54 0.73 2.63 -12.57
CA VAL A 54 -0.32 1.83 -11.94
C VAL A 54 -1.48 2.73 -11.52
N GLY A 55 -2.69 2.38 -11.93
CA GLY A 55 -3.92 3.06 -11.55
C GLY A 55 -4.96 2.10 -10.97
N LEU A 56 -5.48 2.42 -9.79
CA LEU A 56 -6.63 1.75 -9.18
C LEU A 56 -7.80 2.74 -9.13
N LEU A 57 -8.85 2.49 -9.90
CA LEU A 57 -10.02 3.38 -10.02
C LEU A 57 -11.28 2.63 -9.58
N SER A 58 -11.83 2.99 -8.42
CA SER A 58 -12.97 2.28 -7.80
C SER A 58 -12.73 0.77 -7.72
N ALA A 59 -11.49 0.37 -7.46
CA ALA A 59 -11.08 -1.03 -7.43
C ALA A 59 -11.32 -1.65 -6.05
N LYS A 60 -11.44 -2.98 -6.02
CA LYS A 60 -11.43 -3.75 -4.76
C LYS A 60 -10.36 -4.83 -4.82
N LEU A 61 -9.30 -4.68 -4.03
CA LEU A 61 -8.28 -5.71 -3.88
C LEU A 61 -8.52 -6.42 -2.53
N ASP A 62 -8.71 -7.73 -2.55
CA ASP A 62 -9.02 -8.50 -1.35
C ASP A 62 -8.09 -9.70 -1.18
N ALA A 63 -7.13 -9.55 -0.28
CA ALA A 63 -6.22 -10.57 0.19
C ALA A 63 -6.52 -10.98 1.64
N SER A 64 -7.75 -10.74 2.12
CA SER A 64 -8.15 -11.15 3.47
C SER A 64 -8.19 -12.67 3.57
N THR A 65 -7.74 -13.23 4.70
CA THR A 65 -7.77 -14.68 4.94
C THR A 65 -8.31 -15.01 6.33
N PRO A 66 -8.81 -16.23 6.58
CA PRO A 66 -9.15 -16.68 7.93
C PRO A 66 -7.96 -16.64 8.90
N GLY A 67 -6.75 -16.85 8.37
CA GLY A 67 -5.50 -16.87 9.10
C GLY A 67 -4.79 -15.51 9.07
N GLN A 68 -3.48 -15.54 8.85
CA GLN A 68 -2.67 -14.36 8.56
C GLN A 68 -3.19 -13.60 7.32
N GLY A 69 -3.36 -12.29 7.41
CA GLY A 69 -3.74 -11.48 6.26
C GLY A 69 -2.74 -11.61 5.10
N GLY A 70 -3.24 -11.54 3.86
CA GLY A 70 -2.44 -11.73 2.66
C GLY A 70 -1.51 -10.58 2.32
N THR A 71 -0.86 -10.66 1.16
CA THR A 71 0.09 -9.65 0.66
C THR A 71 -0.44 -8.97 -0.59
N ILE A 72 -0.39 -7.64 -0.62
CA ILE A 72 -0.76 -6.82 -1.77
C ILE A 72 0.39 -5.86 -2.08
N LEU A 73 1.01 -6.01 -3.24
CA LEU A 73 2.06 -5.12 -3.75
C LEU A 73 1.52 -4.34 -4.95
N ILE A 74 1.56 -3.00 -4.88
CA ILE A 74 1.01 -2.08 -5.88
C ILE A 74 2.12 -1.13 -6.29
N GLY A 75 2.58 -1.26 -7.54
CA GLY A 75 3.61 -0.41 -8.11
C GLY A 75 5.01 -0.63 -7.53
N GLY A 76 5.23 -1.58 -6.63
CA GLY A 76 6.55 -1.92 -6.12
C GLY A 76 6.49 -2.74 -4.84
N ASP A 77 7.66 -3.07 -4.30
CA ASP A 77 7.83 -3.72 -2.99
C ASP A 77 8.45 -2.71 -2.01
N TYR A 78 8.65 -3.15 -0.78
CA TYR A 78 9.02 -2.33 0.35
C TYR A 78 10.23 -1.45 0.07
N GLN A 79 10.06 -0.15 0.30
CA GLN A 79 11.06 0.88 0.02
C GLN A 79 11.56 0.92 -1.44
N GLY A 80 10.79 0.37 -2.39
CA GLY A 80 11.22 0.22 -3.79
C GLY A 80 12.39 -0.75 -3.95
N LYS A 81 12.64 -1.58 -2.94
CA LYS A 81 13.67 -2.62 -2.95
C LYS A 81 13.00 -3.97 -3.14
N GLY A 82 13.72 -4.89 -3.77
CA GLY A 82 13.23 -6.25 -3.99
C GLY A 82 13.39 -6.68 -5.44
N THR A 83 12.70 -7.76 -5.79
CA THR A 83 12.76 -8.38 -7.12
C THR A 83 11.64 -7.91 -8.05
N VAL A 84 10.61 -7.23 -7.52
CA VAL A 84 9.51 -6.71 -8.34
C VAL A 84 9.87 -5.33 -8.92
N PRO A 85 9.52 -5.07 -10.20
CA PRO A 85 9.67 -3.76 -10.80
C PRO A 85 8.90 -2.69 -10.04
N SER A 86 9.50 -1.50 -9.90
CA SER A 86 8.84 -0.33 -9.34
C SER A 86 8.26 0.56 -10.44
N ALA A 87 7.01 0.97 -10.28
CA ALA A 87 6.33 1.96 -11.10
C ALA A 87 6.97 3.34 -10.91
N SER A 88 6.95 4.18 -11.94
CA SER A 88 7.24 5.61 -11.81
C SER A 88 6.04 6.37 -11.20
N GLN A 89 4.81 5.94 -11.49
CA GLN A 89 3.59 6.58 -10.99
C GLN A 89 2.60 5.55 -10.44
N THR A 90 2.04 5.84 -9.27
CA THR A 90 0.96 5.04 -8.67
C THR A 90 -0.19 5.94 -8.23
N PHE A 91 -1.40 5.69 -8.75
CA PHE A 91 -2.62 6.41 -8.40
C PHE A 91 -3.67 5.46 -7.83
N VAL A 92 -4.23 5.82 -6.68
CA VAL A 92 -5.32 5.09 -6.02
C VAL A 92 -6.47 6.06 -5.74
N SER A 93 -7.60 5.88 -6.41
CA SER A 93 -8.79 6.73 -6.25
C SER A 93 -9.44 6.59 -4.88
N GLY A 94 -10.24 7.59 -4.49
CA GLY A 94 -11.00 7.62 -3.23
C GLY A 94 -11.88 6.39 -2.97
N ASP A 95 -12.53 5.89 -4.03
CA ASP A 95 -13.46 4.76 -3.92
C ASP A 95 -12.77 3.38 -3.91
N THR A 96 -11.43 3.34 -3.99
CA THR A 96 -10.69 2.07 -4.00
C THR A 96 -10.57 1.50 -2.58
N GLN A 97 -10.81 0.19 -2.45
CA GLN A 97 -10.66 -0.58 -1.21
C GLN A 97 -9.56 -1.63 -1.35
N ILE A 98 -8.65 -1.67 -0.39
CA ILE A 98 -7.55 -2.64 -0.34
C ILE A 98 -7.61 -3.36 1.00
N LEU A 99 -7.91 -4.66 0.97
CA LEU A 99 -8.20 -5.47 2.14
C LEU A 99 -7.16 -6.57 2.28
N ALA A 100 -6.45 -6.61 3.40
CA ALA A 100 -5.48 -7.64 3.75
C ALA A 100 -5.71 -8.07 5.21
N ASN A 101 -6.96 -8.35 5.57
CA ASN A 101 -7.33 -8.62 6.97
C ASN A 101 -7.07 -10.07 7.38
N SER A 102 -6.79 -10.28 8.67
CA SER A 102 -6.98 -11.56 9.34
C SER A 102 -8.41 -11.64 9.87
N LEU A 103 -9.21 -12.57 9.35
CA LEU A 103 -10.65 -12.64 9.63
C LEU A 103 -10.99 -13.42 10.89
N LEU A 104 -10.22 -14.47 11.24
CA LEU A 104 -10.47 -15.29 12.43
C LEU A 104 -9.29 -15.26 13.41
N LYS A 105 -8.07 -15.53 12.94
CA LYS A 105 -6.88 -15.64 13.79
C LYS A 105 -5.61 -15.27 13.03
N GLY A 106 -4.76 -14.45 13.62
CA GLY A 106 -3.45 -14.10 13.06
C GLY A 106 -3.22 -12.60 12.97
N ASP A 107 -2.09 -12.23 12.40
CA ASP A 107 -1.75 -10.83 12.19
C ASP A 107 -2.42 -10.31 10.91
N GLY A 108 -2.64 -9.00 10.84
CA GLY A 108 -3.02 -8.35 9.60
C GLY A 108 -1.95 -8.53 8.53
N GLY A 109 -2.36 -8.38 7.28
CA GLY A 109 -1.53 -8.62 6.12
C GLY A 109 -0.55 -7.51 5.82
N ARG A 110 0.08 -7.62 4.64
CA ARG A 110 1.08 -6.67 4.15
C ARG A 110 0.54 -5.96 2.93
N VAL A 111 0.50 -4.62 2.97
CA VAL A 111 0.10 -3.80 1.83
C VAL A 111 1.21 -2.80 1.52
N ILE A 112 1.72 -2.82 0.30
CA ILE A 112 2.74 -1.87 -0.17
C ILE A 112 2.16 -1.12 -1.37
N VAL A 113 2.09 0.20 -1.25
CA VAL A 113 1.80 1.13 -2.35
C VAL A 113 3.07 1.94 -2.57
N TRP A 114 3.69 1.75 -3.73
CA TRP A 114 4.99 2.34 -4.05
C TRP A 114 5.02 2.99 -5.43
N SER A 115 5.83 4.04 -5.56
CA SER A 115 6.33 4.52 -6.84
C SER A 115 7.68 5.21 -6.69
N ASN A 116 8.45 5.25 -7.79
CA ASN A 116 9.75 5.93 -7.84
C ASN A 116 9.63 7.46 -7.96
N ASP A 117 8.52 7.97 -8.52
CA ASP A 117 8.32 9.41 -8.65
C ASP A 117 7.17 9.89 -7.79
N ASN A 118 5.92 9.64 -8.19
CA ASN A 118 4.77 10.21 -7.51
C ASN A 118 3.69 9.17 -7.20
N THR A 119 3.36 9.09 -5.91
CA THR A 119 2.27 8.28 -5.37
C THR A 119 1.14 9.20 -4.93
N GLN A 120 -0.06 8.96 -5.45
CA GLN A 120 -1.29 9.62 -5.02
C GLN A 120 -2.23 8.57 -4.46
N PHE A 121 -2.47 8.61 -3.16
CA PHE A 121 -3.29 7.64 -2.45
C PHE A 121 -4.47 8.34 -1.78
N LEU A 122 -5.68 8.07 -2.29
CA LEU A 122 -6.94 8.63 -1.78
C LEU A 122 -7.87 7.55 -1.23
N GLY A 123 -7.57 6.27 -1.48
CA GLY A 123 -8.44 5.14 -1.14
C GLY A 123 -8.38 4.70 0.31
N THR A 124 -8.85 3.49 0.57
CA THR A 124 -8.86 2.87 1.90
C THR A 124 -8.05 1.58 1.92
N ILE A 125 -7.22 1.42 2.96
CA ILE A 125 -6.50 0.16 3.25
C ILE A 125 -6.98 -0.36 4.60
N SER A 126 -7.31 -1.65 4.66
CA SER A 126 -7.60 -2.37 5.89
C SER A 126 -6.68 -3.58 5.97
N ALA A 127 -5.74 -3.57 6.92
CA ALA A 127 -4.86 -4.69 7.23
C ALA A 127 -5.00 -5.03 8.72
N ARG A 128 -6.22 -5.35 9.14
CA ARG A 128 -6.55 -5.59 10.54
C ARG A 128 -6.08 -6.97 10.99
N GLY A 129 -5.55 -7.03 12.21
CA GLY A 129 -5.29 -8.28 12.92
C GLY A 129 -6.50 -8.77 13.70
N SER A 130 -6.52 -10.07 14.04
CA SER A 130 -7.51 -10.63 14.97
C SER A 130 -6.88 -10.80 16.36
N THR A 131 -6.50 -12.02 16.74
CA THR A 131 -5.75 -12.32 17.97
C THR A 131 -4.26 -11.99 17.88
N GLY A 132 -3.79 -11.61 16.69
CA GLY A 132 -2.42 -11.24 16.38
C GLY A 132 -2.26 -9.73 16.27
N LYS A 133 -1.15 -9.27 15.69
CA LYS A 133 -0.90 -7.85 15.47
C LYS A 133 -1.71 -7.29 14.30
N GLY A 134 -1.93 -5.99 14.24
CA GLY A 134 -2.32 -5.34 13.01
C GLY A 134 -1.23 -5.53 11.94
N GLY A 135 -1.62 -5.35 10.69
CA GLY A 135 -0.75 -5.57 9.55
C GLY A 135 0.30 -4.48 9.34
N PHE A 136 1.11 -4.68 8.31
CA PHE A 136 2.09 -3.71 7.86
C PHE A 136 1.61 -3.05 6.57
N VAL A 137 1.50 -1.72 6.60
CA VAL A 137 1.14 -0.93 5.43
C VAL A 137 2.25 0.07 5.12
N GLU A 138 2.67 0.13 3.87
CA GLU A 138 3.50 1.21 3.35
C GLU A 138 2.74 1.95 2.25
N VAL A 139 2.68 3.27 2.34
CA VAL A 139 2.26 4.13 1.23
C VAL A 139 3.33 5.19 1.02
N SER A 140 4.12 5.01 -0.03
CA SER A 140 5.31 5.82 -0.28
C SER A 140 5.43 6.18 -1.75
N GLY A 141 5.99 7.36 -2.00
CA GLY A 141 6.50 7.75 -3.30
C GLY A 141 7.89 8.33 -3.09
N LYS A 142 8.89 7.75 -3.74
CA LYS A 142 10.29 8.11 -3.49
C LYS A 142 10.53 9.60 -3.64
N ASN A 143 9.96 10.25 -4.67
CA ASN A 143 10.11 11.70 -4.84
C ASN A 143 8.94 12.48 -4.21
N ALA A 144 7.69 12.07 -4.42
CA ALA A 144 6.51 12.75 -3.93
C ALA A 144 5.41 11.79 -3.47
N LEU A 145 4.72 12.15 -2.38
CA LEU A 145 3.53 11.46 -1.89
C LEU A 145 2.42 12.48 -1.62
N THR A 146 1.27 12.25 -2.25
CA THR A 146 -0.02 12.82 -1.82
C THR A 146 -0.80 11.74 -1.11
N PHE A 147 -1.05 11.93 0.19
CA PHE A 147 -1.80 10.99 1.01
C PHE A 147 -3.09 11.68 1.50
N GLY A 148 -4.23 11.26 0.96
CA GLY A 148 -5.57 11.70 1.37
C GLY A 148 -6.51 10.55 1.71
N GLY A 149 -6.00 9.32 1.78
CA GLY A 149 -6.76 8.12 2.07
C GLY A 149 -6.78 7.74 3.56
N GLN A 150 -7.34 6.57 3.86
CA GLN A 150 -7.45 6.04 5.22
C GLN A 150 -6.79 4.66 5.33
N VAL A 151 -6.17 4.38 6.47
CA VAL A 151 -5.49 3.11 6.74
C VAL A 151 -5.91 2.60 8.13
N ASP A 152 -6.49 1.41 8.18
CA ASP A 152 -6.80 0.69 9.41
C ASP A 152 -5.85 -0.52 9.58
N VAL A 153 -4.90 -0.38 10.51
CA VAL A 153 -4.00 -1.46 10.96
C VAL A 153 -4.30 -1.85 12.41
N SER A 154 -5.57 -1.78 12.81
CA SER A 154 -6.00 -2.17 14.15
C SER A 154 -5.97 -3.68 14.37
N ALA A 155 -5.86 -4.10 15.63
CA ALA A 155 -6.11 -5.48 16.04
C ALA A 155 -6.89 -5.47 17.36
N PRO A 156 -8.19 -5.79 17.36
CA PRO A 156 -9.01 -5.69 18.56
C PRO A 156 -8.52 -6.53 19.74
N ASN A 157 -7.91 -7.69 19.45
CA ASN A 157 -7.43 -8.65 20.46
C ASN A 157 -5.90 -8.81 20.42
N GLY A 158 -5.17 -7.84 19.89
CA GLY A 158 -3.72 -7.94 19.79
C GLY A 158 -3.03 -6.59 19.69
N LEU A 159 -1.78 -6.61 19.22
CA LEU A 159 -0.98 -5.39 19.11
C LEU A 159 -1.40 -4.62 17.87
N LEU A 160 -1.34 -3.32 17.92
CA LEU A 160 -1.67 -2.50 16.76
C LEU A 160 -0.52 -2.72 15.71
N GLY A 161 -0.81 -2.71 14.40
CA GLY A 161 0.17 -2.88 13.29
C GLY A 161 1.13 -1.71 13.02
N THR A 162 1.43 -1.41 11.76
CA THR A 162 2.27 -0.25 11.39
C THR A 162 1.84 0.33 10.05
N LEU A 163 1.78 1.66 9.97
CA LEU A 163 1.75 2.40 8.72
C LEU A 163 3.09 3.14 8.57
N LEU A 164 3.73 2.97 7.42
CA LEU A 164 4.94 3.67 7.00
C LEU A 164 4.61 4.62 5.85
N LEU A 165 5.04 5.88 5.99
CA LEU A 165 5.02 6.89 4.94
C LEU A 165 6.47 7.38 4.76
N ASP A 166 7.06 7.18 3.59
CA ASP A 166 8.46 7.56 3.32
C ASP A 166 8.60 8.42 2.05
N PRO A 167 8.08 9.67 2.02
CA PRO A 167 8.36 10.58 0.93
C PRO A 167 9.63 11.41 1.14
N THR A 168 10.27 11.80 0.03
CA THR A 168 11.30 12.88 0.08
C THR A 168 10.67 14.22 0.49
N THR A 169 9.40 14.46 0.15
CA THR A 169 8.65 15.66 0.53
C THR A 169 7.24 15.28 0.97
N LEU A 170 6.91 15.59 2.23
CA LEU A 170 5.56 15.43 2.79
C LEU A 170 4.83 16.77 2.75
N THR A 171 3.77 16.87 1.94
CA THR A 171 2.89 18.05 1.94
C THR A 171 1.60 17.70 2.66
N ILE A 172 1.36 18.36 3.79
CA ILE A 172 0.12 18.26 4.56
C ILE A 172 -0.74 19.46 4.15
N VAL A 173 -1.86 19.21 3.47
CA VAL A 173 -2.79 20.26 3.03
C VAL A 173 -4.01 20.21 3.94
N ASP A 174 -4.22 21.28 4.70
CA ASP A 174 -5.46 21.50 5.45
C ASP A 174 -6.52 22.13 4.53
N ALA A 175 -7.80 21.98 4.89
CA ALA A 175 -8.91 22.72 4.29
C ALA A 175 -8.69 24.25 4.42
N PRO A 176 -9.49 25.13 3.77
CA PRO A 176 -9.19 26.57 3.67
C PRO A 176 -9.21 27.37 4.99
N ALA A 177 -9.20 26.73 6.16
CA ALA A 177 -9.24 27.37 7.46
C ALA A 177 -8.32 26.70 8.48
N GLY A 178 -7.01 26.97 8.36
CA GLY A 178 -6.22 27.45 9.50
C GLY A 178 -5.92 26.49 10.66
N GLY A 179 -5.70 25.20 10.42
CA GLY A 179 -5.04 24.33 11.38
C GLY A 179 -3.56 24.74 11.57
N THR A 180 -3.16 24.97 12.81
CA THR A 180 -1.75 25.21 13.17
C THR A 180 -1.00 23.88 13.31
N PHE A 181 0.16 23.75 12.67
CA PHE A 181 1.10 22.66 12.94
C PHE A 181 1.61 22.78 14.37
N ASP A 182 1.36 21.77 15.22
CA ASP A 182 1.97 21.71 16.55
C ASP A 182 3.48 21.43 16.40
N ALA A 183 4.26 22.51 16.47
CA ALA A 183 5.72 22.49 16.35
C ALA A 183 6.41 21.96 17.62
N THR A 184 5.67 21.47 18.62
CA THR A 184 6.24 20.87 19.82
C THR A 184 6.95 19.57 19.46
N ALA A 185 8.27 19.62 19.42
CA ALA A 185 9.09 18.43 19.24
C ALA A 185 8.92 17.51 20.46
N GLY A 186 8.20 16.41 20.26
CA GLY A 186 8.08 15.34 21.25
C GLY A 186 6.85 15.45 22.14
N ASN A 187 6.06 14.37 22.09
CA ASN A 187 5.13 13.90 23.10
C ASN A 187 3.94 14.82 23.42
N ILE A 188 2.91 14.77 22.58
CA ILE A 188 1.59 15.32 22.90
C ILE A 188 0.98 14.45 24.02
N PRO A 189 0.70 14.98 25.23
CA PRO A 189 0.16 14.20 26.33
C PRO A 189 -1.29 13.77 26.07
N PHE A 190 -1.61 12.49 26.33
CA PHE A 190 -2.99 12.01 26.30
C PHE A 190 -3.82 12.71 27.39
N GLY A 191 -4.95 13.30 27.02
CA GLY A 191 -5.92 13.88 27.96
C GLY A 191 -6.05 15.41 27.93
N LEU A 192 -5.34 16.12 27.05
CA LEU A 192 -5.78 17.46 26.68
C LEU A 192 -6.96 17.34 25.71
N PRO A 193 -8.10 18.02 25.95
CA PRO A 193 -9.17 18.08 24.98
C PRO A 193 -8.59 18.63 23.67
N ASP A 194 -8.87 17.94 22.57
CA ASP A 194 -8.56 18.43 21.23
C ASP A 194 -9.12 19.85 21.10
N ASN A 195 -8.23 20.83 21.05
CA ASN A 195 -8.57 22.23 21.16
C ASN A 195 -8.96 22.85 19.80
N GLY A 196 -9.22 22.03 18.79
CA GLY A 196 -9.87 22.47 17.56
C GLY A 196 -10.09 21.34 16.56
N ALA A 197 -11.00 21.55 15.61
CA ALA A 197 -10.99 20.77 14.39
C ALA A 197 -9.60 20.90 13.74
N ASN A 198 -9.07 19.78 13.21
CA ASN A 198 -7.84 19.71 12.41
C ASN A 198 -6.51 19.58 13.19
N THR A 199 -6.48 18.81 14.29
CA THR A 199 -5.21 18.43 14.97
C THR A 199 -4.66 17.09 14.44
N VAL A 200 -3.40 17.07 13.98
CA VAL A 200 -2.64 15.81 13.77
C VAL A 200 -2.00 15.42 15.10
N SER A 201 -2.57 14.42 15.78
CA SER A 201 -2.08 13.96 17.09
C SER A 201 -1.09 12.79 16.98
N TRP A 202 0.09 12.97 17.56
CA TRP A 202 1.19 12.01 17.70
C TRP A 202 1.37 11.63 19.18
N GLY A 203 0.66 10.63 19.66
CA GLY A 203 0.70 10.21 21.08
C GLY A 203 1.39 8.87 21.32
N ARG A 204 2.28 8.82 22.32
CA ARG A 204 2.83 7.59 22.92
C ARG A 204 1.81 6.96 23.87
N SER A 205 1.71 5.63 23.88
CA SER A 205 0.77 4.87 24.70
C SER A 205 1.09 4.90 26.23
N PRO A 206 0.06 4.83 27.12
CA PRO A 206 0.25 4.73 28.57
C PRO A 206 0.80 3.35 29.00
N PRO A 207 1.27 3.18 30.26
CA PRO A 207 2.07 2.03 30.70
C PRO A 207 1.41 0.64 30.57
N TRP A 208 0.10 0.58 30.34
CA TRP A 208 -0.67 -0.67 30.18
C TRP A 208 -1.05 -0.97 28.72
N ALA A 209 -0.86 -0.03 27.80
CA ALA A 209 -1.06 -0.23 26.37
C ALA A 209 0.29 -0.51 25.71
N LEU A 210 0.71 -1.78 25.76
CA LEU A 210 1.90 -2.24 25.05
C LEU A 210 1.64 -2.18 23.54
N GLY A 211 2.36 -1.28 22.86
CA GLY A 211 2.75 -1.44 21.47
C GLY A 211 1.87 -0.78 20.42
N GLN A 212 2.13 0.50 20.13
CA GLN A 212 2.26 0.91 18.74
C GLN A 212 3.10 2.16 18.52
N MET A 213 3.92 2.10 17.47
CA MET A 213 4.82 3.15 17.03
C MET A 213 4.52 3.40 15.54
N LEU A 214 4.16 4.64 15.18
CA LEU A 214 4.35 5.12 13.82
C LEU A 214 5.83 5.50 13.71
N ALA A 215 6.60 4.75 12.92
CA ALA A 215 8.00 5.08 12.67
C ALA A 215 8.10 5.96 11.43
N CYS A 216 8.07 7.29 11.61
CA CYS A 216 8.56 8.21 10.58
C CYS A 216 10.10 8.16 10.62
N LYS A 217 10.71 7.26 9.86
CA LYS A 217 12.17 7.16 9.78
C LYS A 217 12.68 8.10 8.68
N ARG A 218 13.30 9.22 9.07
CA ARG A 218 14.04 10.10 8.16
C ARG A 218 15.20 9.32 7.52
N ARG A 219 15.36 9.41 6.20
CA ARG A 219 16.55 8.96 5.48
C ARG A 219 17.76 9.78 5.96
N GLU A 220 18.69 9.15 6.66
CA GLU A 220 20.09 9.59 6.66
C GLU A 220 20.74 8.98 5.42
N ILE A 221 21.37 9.84 4.61
CA ILE A 221 22.14 9.45 3.43
C ILE A 221 23.46 8.85 3.89
#